data_AF-A0A1X2GE12-F1
#
_entry.id   AF-A0A1X2GE12-F1
#
_cell.length_a   1.000
_cell.length_b   1.000
_cell.length_c   1.000
_cell.angle_alpha   90.00
_cell.angle_beta   90.00
_cell.angle_gamma   90.00
#
_symmetry.space_group_name_H-M   'P 1'
#
loop_
_entity.id
_entity.type
_entity.pdbx_description
1 polymer ?
#
loop_
_entity_poly.entity_id
_entity_poly.type
_entity_poly.pdbx_seq_one_letter_code
_entity_poly.pdbx_strand_id
1 'polypeptide(L)'
;MEQLGDKLAKVNIEDKPTEKVARFDKEALRQRWAILGKEPEQVILSAIRKSCFETFARKDFGSTLQKIKASFVDRDYEGIFTETNNLSVYSASYVPGRALCYYKIFTQAPFLKLWAKKTKVYAIGAGSGSELVGLAAAMTRVPGENQQVELLMQDIGSWQDVLTQFEQHTARHWHLTEAQLTCARCPGSINDGHHDG
;
A
#
# COMPACT_ATOMS: atom_id res chain seq x y z
N MET A 1 13.20 68.70 -33.08
CA MET A 1 12.38 67.85 -32.18
C MET A 1 12.38 66.44 -32.76
N GLU A 2 13.59 65.91 -32.81
CA GLU A 2 14.03 64.66 -33.42
C GLU A 2 14.84 64.06 -32.28
N GLN A 3 14.36 62.93 -31.73
CA GLN A 3 14.90 62.11 -30.63
C GLN A 3 13.78 61.62 -29.69
N LEU A 4 12.90 60.74 -30.18
CA LEU A 4 12.18 59.79 -29.31
C LEU A 4 11.73 58.52 -30.05
N GLY A 5 12.38 58.18 -31.17
CA GLY A 5 12.03 57.03 -32.01
C GLY A 5 13.06 55.90 -32.03
N ASP A 6 14.20 56.06 -31.35
CA ASP A 6 15.40 55.24 -31.64
C ASP A 6 16.06 54.60 -30.41
N LYS A 7 15.25 54.28 -29.38
CA LYS A 7 15.70 53.56 -28.17
C LYS A 7 14.91 52.27 -27.87
N LEU A 8 14.51 51.55 -28.92
CA LEU A 8 14.02 50.16 -28.79
C LEU A 8 14.85 49.18 -29.64
N ALA A 9 16.16 49.41 -29.70
CA ALA A 9 17.09 48.35 -30.02
C ALA A 9 17.39 47.53 -28.75
N LYS A 10 17.14 46.22 -28.82
CA LYS A 10 17.61 45.17 -27.91
C LYS A 10 16.92 45.08 -26.54
N VAL A 11 15.72 44.51 -26.54
CA VAL A 11 15.34 43.60 -25.44
C VAL A 11 15.39 42.20 -26.01
N ASN A 12 16.56 41.58 -25.87
CA ASN A 12 16.75 40.15 -26.07
C ASN A 12 15.91 39.49 -24.97
N ILE A 13 14.74 38.97 -25.32
CA ILE A 13 13.94 38.17 -24.41
C ILE A 13 14.74 36.89 -24.22
N GLU A 14 15.51 36.83 -23.14
CA GLU A 14 16.17 35.61 -22.70
C GLU A 14 15.13 34.50 -22.67
N ASP A 15 15.38 33.47 -23.48
CA ASP A 15 14.68 32.19 -23.42
C ASP A 15 14.71 31.71 -21.97
N LYS A 16 13.59 31.91 -21.26
CA LYS A 16 13.37 31.25 -19.98
C LYS A 16 13.60 29.76 -20.23
N PRO A 17 14.42 29.07 -19.43
CA PRO A 17 14.57 27.63 -19.56
C PRO A 17 13.17 27.04 -19.42
N THR A 18 12.67 26.47 -20.51
CA THR A 18 11.43 25.72 -20.50
C THR A 18 11.62 24.62 -19.48
N GLU A 19 10.97 24.74 -18.32
CA GLU A 19 10.80 23.63 -17.39
C GLU A 19 10.35 22.45 -18.25
N LYS A 20 11.24 21.45 -18.38
CA LYS A 20 10.95 20.24 -19.13
C LYS A 20 9.74 19.62 -18.46
N VAL A 21 8.56 19.84 -19.04
CA VAL A 21 7.34 19.13 -18.67
C VAL A 21 7.71 17.66 -18.67
N ALA A 22 7.75 17.04 -17.48
CA ALA A 22 8.20 15.68 -17.29
C ALA A 22 7.47 14.80 -18.32
N ARG A 23 8.23 14.31 -19.30
CA ARG A 23 7.68 13.58 -20.43
C ARG A 23 7.11 12.28 -19.87
N PHE A 24 5.78 12.18 -19.81
CA PHE A 24 5.07 11.01 -19.29
C PHE A 24 5.56 9.74 -20.00
N ASP A 25 6.30 8.90 -19.28
CA ASP A 25 6.84 7.65 -19.82
C ASP A 25 5.75 6.59 -19.90
N LYS A 26 5.16 6.47 -21.09
CA LYS A 26 4.12 5.47 -21.39
C LYS A 26 4.65 4.04 -21.32
N GLU A 27 5.93 3.81 -21.65
CA GLU A 27 6.50 2.46 -21.64
C GLU A 27 6.76 2.02 -20.21
N ALA A 28 7.31 2.90 -19.36
CA ALA A 28 7.44 2.64 -17.93
C ALA A 28 6.08 2.28 -17.31
N LEU A 29 5.01 3.05 -17.62
CA LEU A 29 3.67 2.73 -17.14
C LEU A 29 3.18 1.36 -17.62
N ARG A 30 3.42 1.01 -18.89
CA ARG A 30 3.04 -0.29 -19.46
C ARG A 30 3.75 -1.44 -18.75
N GLN A 31 5.04 -1.29 -18.46
CA GLN A 31 5.81 -2.27 -17.69
C GLN A 31 5.25 -2.47 -16.29
N ARG A 32 4.85 -1.38 -15.62
CA ARG A 32 4.24 -1.48 -14.29
C ARG A 32 2.89 -2.19 -14.32
N TRP A 33 2.08 -1.92 -15.33
CA TRP A 33 0.82 -2.64 -15.53
C TRP A 33 1.01 -4.13 -15.83
N ALA A 34 2.13 -4.50 -16.45
CA ALA A 34 2.45 -5.89 -16.74
C ALA A 34 2.78 -6.70 -15.46
N ILE A 35 3.18 -6.07 -14.35
CA ILE A 35 3.52 -6.74 -13.08
C ILE A 35 2.38 -7.63 -12.58
N LEU A 36 1.16 -7.08 -12.57
CA LEU A 36 -0.05 -7.84 -12.18
C LEU A 36 -0.78 -8.44 -13.39
N GLY A 37 -0.38 -8.09 -14.60
CA GLY A 37 -0.97 -8.58 -15.84
C GLY A 37 -2.47 -8.27 -15.99
N LYS A 38 -3.15 -9.15 -16.74
CA LYS A 38 -4.57 -9.04 -17.08
C LYS A 38 -5.51 -9.49 -15.96
N GLU A 39 -5.03 -10.33 -15.04
CA GLU A 39 -5.82 -10.90 -13.94
C GLU A 39 -5.23 -10.49 -12.58
N PRO A 40 -5.26 -9.18 -12.23
CA PRO A 40 -4.64 -8.70 -11.01
C PRO A 40 -5.18 -9.39 -9.75
N GLU A 41 -6.47 -9.68 -9.70
CA GLU A 41 -7.08 -10.33 -8.56
C GLU A 41 -6.44 -11.68 -8.28
N GLN A 42 -6.20 -12.51 -9.30
CA GLN A 42 -5.55 -13.80 -9.13
C GLN A 42 -4.09 -13.69 -8.72
N VAL A 43 -3.37 -12.69 -9.24
CA VAL A 43 -1.98 -12.42 -8.82
C VAL A 43 -1.94 -11.99 -7.35
N ILE A 44 -2.85 -11.13 -6.92
CA ILE A 44 -2.97 -10.69 -5.52
C ILE A 44 -3.28 -11.88 -4.61
N LEU A 45 -4.29 -12.69 -4.96
CA LEU A 45 -4.64 -13.89 -4.20
C LEU A 45 -3.49 -14.90 -4.12
N SER A 46 -2.74 -15.06 -5.21
CA SER A 46 -1.58 -15.95 -5.26
C SER A 46 -0.45 -15.46 -4.36
N ALA A 47 -0.20 -14.15 -4.33
CA ALA A 47 0.80 -13.56 -3.43
C ALA A 47 0.41 -13.76 -1.96
N ILE A 48 -0.85 -13.47 -1.60
CA ILE A 48 -1.39 -13.70 -0.25
C ILE A 48 -1.30 -15.18 0.14
N ARG A 49 -1.65 -16.09 -0.78
CA ARG A 49 -1.56 -17.54 -0.53
C ARG A 49 -0.12 -17.98 -0.23
N LYS A 50 0.87 -17.41 -0.93
CA LYS A 50 2.28 -17.68 -0.68
C LYS A 50 2.71 -17.14 0.69
N SER A 51 2.33 -15.91 1.04
CA SER A 51 2.61 -15.32 2.37
C SER A 51 2.04 -16.15 3.51
N CYS A 52 0.90 -16.79 3.31
CA CYS A 52 0.21 -17.58 4.33
C CYS A 52 0.43 -19.10 4.18
N PHE A 53 1.42 -19.54 3.38
CA PHE A 53 1.61 -20.96 3.05
C PHE A 53 1.75 -21.83 4.31
N GLU A 54 2.61 -21.43 5.24
CA GLU A 54 2.84 -22.13 6.49
C GLU A 54 1.57 -22.18 7.35
N THR A 55 0.79 -21.10 7.34
CA THR A 55 -0.49 -21.05 8.06
C THR A 55 -1.49 -22.04 7.48
N PHE A 56 -1.62 -22.11 6.16
CA PHE A 56 -2.51 -23.09 5.52
C PHE A 56 -2.07 -24.54 5.73
N ALA A 57 -0.77 -24.79 5.94
CA ALA A 57 -0.23 -26.11 6.22
C ALA A 57 -0.45 -26.58 7.67
N ARG A 58 -0.93 -25.71 8.56
CA ARG A 58 -1.20 -26.04 9.96
C ARG A 58 -2.31 -27.10 10.08
N LYS A 59 -2.06 -28.12 10.91
CA LYS A 59 -3.05 -29.18 11.21
C LYS A 59 -4.28 -28.64 11.94
N ASP A 60 -4.12 -27.59 12.74
CA ASP A 60 -5.18 -26.96 13.53
C ASP A 60 -5.85 -25.79 12.79
N PHE A 61 -5.52 -25.52 11.52
CA PHE A 61 -6.07 -24.38 10.78
C PHE A 61 -7.61 -24.34 10.84
N GLY A 62 -8.26 -25.48 10.55
CA GLY A 62 -9.71 -25.58 10.51
C GLY A 62 -10.36 -25.36 11.88
N SER A 63 -9.82 -25.98 12.94
CA SER A 63 -10.37 -25.83 14.29
C SER A 63 -10.15 -24.42 14.83
N THR A 64 -8.98 -23.82 14.58
CA THR A 64 -8.68 -22.43 14.94
C THR A 64 -9.57 -21.45 14.19
N LEU A 65 -9.83 -21.65 12.88
CA LEU A 65 -10.76 -20.82 12.13
C LEU A 65 -12.20 -20.92 12.68
N GLN A 66 -12.64 -22.10 13.09
CA GLN A 66 -13.97 -22.25 13.70
C GLN A 66 -14.05 -21.54 15.06
N LYS A 67 -12.99 -21.60 15.88
CA LYS A 67 -12.91 -20.84 17.13
C LYS A 67 -13.02 -19.33 16.88
N ILE A 68 -12.26 -18.80 15.92
CA ILE A 68 -12.34 -17.38 15.53
C ILE A 68 -13.76 -16.99 15.13
N LYS A 69 -14.43 -17.84 14.33
CA LYS A 69 -15.84 -17.59 13.92
C LYS A 69 -16.79 -17.60 15.12
N ALA A 70 -16.62 -18.52 16.06
CA ALA A 70 -17.42 -18.55 17.29
C ALA A 70 -17.21 -17.28 18.12
N SER A 71 -15.95 -16.87 18.35
CA SER A 71 -15.64 -15.63 19.07
C SER A 71 -16.27 -14.39 18.42
N PHE A 72 -16.42 -14.33 17.09
CA PHE A 72 -17.15 -13.24 16.42
C PHE A 72 -18.65 -13.24 16.75
N VAL A 73 -19.27 -14.42 16.87
CA VAL A 73 -20.68 -14.55 17.29
C VAL A 73 -20.83 -14.09 18.74
N ASP A 74 -19.89 -14.48 19.59
CA ASP A 74 -19.89 -14.16 21.03
C ASP A 74 -19.40 -12.73 21.34
N ARG A 75 -18.93 -11.99 20.31
CA ARG A 75 -18.33 -10.65 20.41
C ARG A 75 -17.08 -10.61 21.28
N ASP A 76 -16.39 -11.73 21.41
CA ASP A 76 -15.10 -11.85 22.08
C ASP A 76 -13.96 -11.44 21.13
N TYR A 77 -13.83 -10.12 20.90
CA TYR A 77 -12.78 -9.59 20.03
C TYR A 77 -11.38 -9.69 20.65
N GLU A 78 -11.30 -9.64 21.98
CA GLU A 78 -10.05 -9.77 22.70
C GLU A 78 -9.44 -11.16 22.46
N GLY A 79 -10.23 -12.23 22.61
CA GLY A 79 -9.79 -13.59 22.32
C GLY A 79 -9.38 -13.82 20.85
N ILE A 80 -9.89 -13.02 19.91
CA ILE A 80 -9.50 -13.10 18.49
C ILE A 80 -8.15 -12.40 18.25
N PHE A 81 -7.98 -11.19 18.79
CA PHE A 81 -6.89 -10.29 18.39
C PHE A 81 -5.70 -10.23 19.36
N THR A 82 -5.80 -10.85 20.54
CA THR A 82 -4.68 -10.96 21.49
C THR A 82 -3.94 -12.30 21.40
N GLU A 83 -4.62 -13.37 20.99
CA GLU A 83 -4.00 -14.69 20.82
C GLU A 83 -3.22 -14.77 19.50
N THR A 84 -1.89 -14.80 19.57
CA THR A 84 -1.00 -14.80 18.40
C THR A 84 -1.29 -15.95 17.43
N ASN A 85 -1.69 -17.12 17.93
CA ASN A 85 -2.03 -18.26 17.08
C ASN A 85 -3.26 -18.01 16.20
N ASN A 86 -4.19 -17.15 16.64
CA ASN A 86 -5.39 -16.80 15.89
C ASN A 86 -5.07 -15.81 14.77
N LEU A 87 -4.11 -14.91 14.97
CA LEU A 87 -3.80 -13.81 14.05
C LEU A 87 -3.43 -14.30 12.65
N SER A 88 -2.57 -15.33 12.55
CA SER A 88 -2.16 -15.88 11.25
C SER A 88 -3.33 -16.55 10.52
N VAL A 89 -4.13 -17.38 11.21
CA VAL A 89 -5.31 -18.06 10.63
C VAL A 89 -6.39 -17.06 10.23
N TYR A 90 -6.63 -16.05 11.05
CA TYR A 90 -7.51 -14.93 10.73
C TYR A 90 -7.02 -14.22 9.46
N SER A 91 -5.75 -13.88 9.40
CA SER A 91 -5.19 -13.16 8.26
C SER A 91 -5.32 -13.97 6.97
N ALA A 92 -4.92 -15.25 6.99
CA ALA A 92 -5.05 -16.15 5.85
C ALA A 92 -6.49 -16.29 5.34
N SER A 93 -7.49 -16.21 6.24
CA SER A 93 -8.90 -16.40 5.90
C SER A 93 -9.60 -15.12 5.46
N TYR A 94 -9.29 -13.97 6.07
CA TYR A 94 -10.04 -12.72 5.90
C TYR A 94 -9.31 -11.66 5.06
N VAL A 95 -7.97 -11.68 5.00
CA VAL A 95 -7.19 -10.74 4.17
C VAL A 95 -7.48 -10.87 2.68
N PRO A 96 -7.60 -12.06 2.06
CA PRO A 96 -7.76 -12.19 0.61
C PRO A 96 -8.90 -11.34 0.04
N GLY A 97 -10.12 -11.50 0.57
CA GLY A 97 -11.28 -10.76 0.08
C GLY A 97 -11.18 -9.25 0.33
N ARG A 98 -10.68 -8.85 1.50
CA ARG A 98 -10.52 -7.44 1.87
C ARG A 98 -9.44 -6.74 1.04
N ALA A 99 -8.31 -7.40 0.79
CA ALA A 99 -7.24 -6.87 -0.05
C ALA A 99 -7.72 -6.58 -1.48
N LEU A 100 -8.55 -7.46 -2.06
CA LEU A 100 -9.17 -7.20 -3.36
C LEU A 100 -10.14 -6.01 -3.32
N CYS A 101 -10.88 -5.84 -2.23
CA CYS A 101 -11.74 -4.67 -2.04
C CYS A 101 -10.90 -3.38 -2.00
N TYR A 102 -9.86 -3.33 -1.17
CA TYR A 102 -8.95 -2.18 -1.09
C TYR A 102 -8.26 -1.90 -2.42
N TYR A 103 -7.79 -2.92 -3.13
CA TYR A 103 -7.22 -2.76 -4.47
C TYR A 103 -8.20 -2.08 -5.43
N LYS A 104 -9.47 -2.50 -5.45
CA LYS A 104 -10.52 -1.87 -6.27
C LYS A 104 -10.78 -0.41 -5.88
N ILE A 105 -10.72 -0.08 -4.59
CA ILE A 105 -10.86 1.30 -4.10
C ILE A 105 -9.65 2.13 -4.53
N PHE A 106 -8.44 1.65 -4.24
CA PHE A 106 -7.18 2.36 -4.47
C PHE A 106 -6.79 2.48 -5.95
N THR A 107 -7.44 1.73 -6.84
CA THR A 107 -7.29 1.89 -8.30
C THR A 107 -8.26 2.90 -8.92
N GLN A 108 -9.12 3.53 -8.12
CA GLN A 108 -9.95 4.63 -8.61
C GLN A 108 -9.08 5.87 -8.87
N ALA A 109 -9.50 6.68 -9.84
CA ALA A 109 -8.75 7.85 -10.34
C ALA A 109 -8.17 8.80 -9.26
N PRO A 110 -8.88 9.18 -8.17
CA PRO A 110 -8.29 10.06 -7.16
C PRO A 110 -7.09 9.42 -6.46
N PHE A 111 -7.16 8.12 -6.15
CA PHE A 111 -6.12 7.40 -5.44
C PHE A 111 -4.89 7.14 -6.32
N LEU A 112 -5.08 6.78 -7.59
CA LEU A 112 -3.96 6.60 -8.53
C LEU A 112 -3.08 7.86 -8.62
N LYS A 113 -3.67 9.07 -8.57
CA LYS A 113 -2.90 10.31 -8.56
C LYS A 113 -2.05 10.50 -7.29
N LEU A 114 -2.51 9.97 -6.16
CA LEU A 114 -1.76 9.99 -4.89
C LEU A 114 -0.59 9.01 -4.94
N TRP A 115 -0.82 7.79 -5.45
CA TRP A 115 0.21 6.76 -5.51
C TRP A 115 1.34 7.08 -6.48
N ALA A 116 1.13 7.96 -7.45
CA ALA A 116 2.16 8.41 -8.40
C ALA A 116 3.15 9.43 -7.79
N LYS A 117 2.93 9.85 -6.54
CA LYS A 117 3.66 10.94 -5.87
C LYS A 117 4.17 10.49 -4.51
N LYS A 118 4.89 11.39 -3.84
CA LYS A 118 5.19 11.26 -2.42
C LYS A 118 3.92 11.40 -1.59
N THR A 119 3.55 10.35 -0.86
CA THR A 119 2.30 10.27 -0.09
C THR A 119 2.56 9.58 1.25
N LYS A 120 2.02 10.14 2.33
CA LYS A 120 1.96 9.48 3.64
C LYS A 120 0.53 8.99 3.90
N VAL A 121 0.39 7.75 4.32
CA VAL A 121 -0.88 7.11 4.63
C VAL A 121 -0.84 6.65 6.07
N TYR A 122 -1.79 7.13 6.88
CA TYR A 122 -2.00 6.63 8.24
C TYR A 122 -3.24 5.73 8.25
N ALA A 123 -3.00 4.43 8.41
CA ALA A 123 -4.02 3.39 8.41
C ALA A 123 -4.36 3.02 9.86
N ILE A 124 -5.52 3.48 10.32
CA ILE A 124 -6.04 3.23 11.68
C ILE A 124 -6.83 1.93 11.67
N GLY A 125 -6.49 0.99 12.55
CA GLY A 125 -7.08 -0.34 12.53
C GLY A 125 -6.62 -1.15 11.31
N ALA A 126 -5.38 -0.93 10.87
CA ALA A 126 -4.80 -1.58 9.69
C ALA A 126 -4.78 -3.12 9.82
N GLY A 127 -4.73 -3.58 11.07
CA GLY A 127 -4.86 -4.97 11.48
C GLY A 127 -3.99 -5.93 10.69
N SER A 128 -4.64 -6.96 10.16
CA SER A 128 -4.04 -8.07 9.41
C SER A 128 -3.34 -7.73 8.08
N GLY A 129 -3.34 -6.47 7.62
CA GLY A 129 -2.58 -6.07 6.42
C GLY A 129 -3.33 -6.11 5.09
N SER A 130 -4.66 -6.10 5.10
CA SER A 130 -5.46 -6.02 3.86
C SER A 130 -5.19 -4.73 3.07
N GLU A 131 -5.03 -3.61 3.78
CA GLU A 131 -4.70 -2.31 3.18
C GLU A 131 -3.31 -2.30 2.57
N LEU A 132 -2.31 -2.85 3.28
CA LEU A 132 -0.94 -3.01 2.77
C LEU A 132 -0.94 -3.71 1.41
N VAL A 133 -1.58 -4.88 1.32
CA VAL A 133 -1.60 -5.67 0.09
C VAL A 133 -2.35 -4.96 -1.03
N GLY A 134 -3.53 -4.40 -0.73
CA GLY A 134 -4.33 -3.67 -1.72
C GLY A 134 -3.62 -2.42 -2.24
N LEU A 135 -2.97 -1.67 -1.36
CA LEU A 135 -2.21 -0.46 -1.69
C LEU A 135 -0.98 -0.79 -2.54
N ALA A 136 -0.17 -1.76 -2.09
CA ALA A 136 1.02 -2.20 -2.84
C ALA A 136 0.64 -2.67 -4.25
N ALA A 137 -0.49 -3.37 -4.40
CA ALA A 137 -0.99 -3.77 -5.72
C ALA A 137 -1.41 -2.55 -6.56
N ALA A 138 -2.13 -1.59 -5.98
CA ALA A 138 -2.55 -0.37 -6.68
C ALA A 138 -1.37 0.52 -7.10
N MET A 139 -0.28 0.53 -6.33
CA MET A 139 0.96 1.24 -6.66
C MET A 139 1.60 0.76 -7.96
N THR A 140 1.34 -0.48 -8.39
CA THR A 140 1.80 -1.00 -9.69
C THR A 140 1.00 -0.43 -10.88
N ARG A 141 -0.08 0.31 -10.63
CA ARG A 141 -0.95 0.88 -11.68
C ARG A 141 -0.58 2.31 -12.07
N VAL A 142 0.51 2.85 -11.54
CA VAL A 142 0.97 4.23 -11.76
C VAL A 142 2.47 4.28 -12.03
N PRO A 143 3.02 5.32 -12.68
CA PRO A 143 4.46 5.44 -12.92
C PRO A 143 5.27 5.39 -11.61
N GLY A 144 6.46 4.79 -11.65
CA GLY A 144 7.28 4.55 -10.46
C GLY A 144 8.35 5.59 -10.14
N GLU A 145 8.64 6.52 -11.05
CA GLU A 145 9.77 7.45 -10.98
C GLU A 145 9.71 8.39 -9.76
N ASN A 146 8.52 8.87 -9.42
CA ASN A 146 8.28 9.81 -8.32
C ASN A 146 7.43 9.21 -7.19
N GLN A 147 7.19 7.89 -7.24
CA GLN A 147 6.39 7.18 -6.26
C GLN A 147 7.19 6.99 -4.97
N GLN A 148 6.66 7.52 -3.87
CA GLN A 148 7.19 7.29 -2.53
C GLN A 148 6.03 7.27 -1.54
N VAL A 149 5.61 6.08 -1.14
CA VAL A 149 4.48 5.88 -0.22
C VAL A 149 5.02 5.42 1.13
N GLU A 150 4.71 6.19 2.16
CA GLU A 150 4.95 5.82 3.55
C GLU A 150 3.62 5.36 4.15
N LEU A 151 3.51 4.07 4.47
CA LEU A 151 2.34 3.48 5.08
C LEU A 151 2.62 3.23 6.57
N LEU A 152 1.93 3.98 7.42
CA LEU A 152 1.95 3.82 8.86
C LEU A 152 0.69 3.06 9.30
N MET A 153 0.88 1.87 9.87
CA MET A 153 -0.20 0.96 10.26
C MET A 153 -0.34 0.93 11.78
N GLN A 154 -1.45 1.48 12.29
CA GLN A 154 -1.81 1.46 13.71
C GLN A 154 -2.79 0.33 14.00
N ASP A 155 -2.48 -0.51 14.97
CA ASP A 155 -3.42 -1.51 15.48
C ASP A 155 -3.08 -1.95 16.92
N ILE A 156 -4.08 -2.42 17.65
CA ILE A 156 -3.89 -2.96 19.01
C ILE A 156 -3.29 -4.38 18.98
N GLY A 157 -3.57 -5.16 17.92
CA GLY A 157 -3.07 -6.52 17.77
C GLY A 157 -1.60 -6.56 17.35
N SER A 158 -0.88 -7.59 17.80
CA SER A 158 0.52 -7.82 17.45
C SER A 158 0.68 -8.49 16.08
N TRP A 159 0.36 -7.76 15.01
CA TRP A 159 0.35 -8.27 13.63
C TRP A 159 1.72 -8.34 12.95
N GLN A 160 2.81 -8.07 13.66
CA GLN A 160 4.16 -7.90 13.08
C GLN A 160 4.55 -9.05 12.14
N ASP A 161 4.38 -10.29 12.59
CA ASP A 161 4.79 -11.47 11.82
C ASP A 161 4.01 -11.59 10.51
N VAL A 162 2.68 -11.47 10.59
CA VAL A 162 1.79 -11.50 9.43
C VAL A 162 2.12 -10.38 8.44
N LEU A 163 2.25 -9.15 8.94
CA LEU A 163 2.53 -7.98 8.11
C LEU A 163 3.90 -8.09 7.43
N THR A 164 4.89 -8.65 8.13
CA THR A 164 6.22 -8.90 7.56
C THR A 164 6.14 -9.90 6.42
N GLN A 165 5.37 -10.98 6.57
CA GLN A 165 5.17 -11.97 5.50
C GLN A 165 4.48 -11.36 4.26
N PHE A 166 3.47 -10.51 4.46
CA PHE A 166 2.81 -9.83 3.35
C PHE A 166 3.75 -8.83 2.66
N GLU A 167 4.46 -7.99 3.41
CA GLU A 167 5.41 -7.03 2.84
C GLU A 167 6.47 -7.75 1.98
N GLN A 168 7.05 -8.84 2.48
CA GLN A 168 8.08 -9.59 1.75
C GLN A 168 7.56 -10.26 0.47
N HIS A 169 6.35 -10.81 0.48
CA HIS A 169 5.82 -11.61 -0.64
C HIS A 169 4.91 -10.83 -1.60
N THR A 170 4.53 -9.60 -1.27
CA THR A 170 3.77 -8.72 -2.15
C THR A 170 4.68 -7.65 -2.74
N ALA A 171 5.19 -6.73 -1.92
CA ALA A 171 6.00 -5.60 -2.38
C ALA A 171 7.23 -6.06 -3.18
N ARG A 172 7.99 -7.03 -2.66
CA ARG A 172 9.19 -7.53 -3.36
C ARG A 172 8.85 -8.35 -4.60
N HIS A 173 7.76 -9.12 -4.56
CA HIS A 173 7.30 -9.90 -5.72
C HIS A 173 6.77 -9.00 -6.85
N TRP A 174 6.30 -7.80 -6.51
CA TRP A 174 5.83 -6.79 -7.45
C TRP A 174 6.88 -5.70 -7.72
N HIS A 175 8.15 -5.98 -7.40
CA HIS A 175 9.28 -5.10 -7.66
C HIS A 175 9.14 -3.68 -7.10
N LEU A 176 8.39 -3.52 -5.99
CA LEU A 176 8.40 -2.29 -5.21
C LEU A 176 9.69 -2.24 -4.40
N THR A 177 10.43 -1.15 -4.55
CA THR A 177 11.65 -0.91 -3.77
C THR A 177 11.32 -0.31 -2.40
N GLU A 178 12.24 -0.40 -1.44
CA GLU A 178 12.09 0.23 -0.12
C GLU A 178 11.96 1.76 -0.21
N ALA A 179 12.50 2.36 -1.27
CA ALA A 179 12.31 3.78 -1.56
C ALA A 179 10.89 4.12 -2.04
N GLN A 180 10.21 3.16 -2.69
CA GLN A 180 8.86 3.35 -3.21
C GLN A 180 7.79 3.07 -2.17
N LEU A 181 7.95 2.04 -1.34
CA LEU A 181 7.03 1.69 -0.27
C LEU A 181 7.81 1.45 1.03
N THR A 182 7.58 2.29 2.02
CA THR A 182 8.07 2.09 3.39
C THR A 182 6.89 1.80 4.30
N CYS A 183 7.00 0.74 5.10
CA CYS A 183 5.95 0.31 6.02
C CYS A 183 6.42 0.45 7.46
N ALA A 184 5.74 1.29 8.23
CA ALA A 184 5.94 1.44 9.66
C ALA A 184 4.71 0.91 10.42
N ARG A 185 4.94 0.39 11.62
CA ARG A 185 3.92 -0.24 12.45
C ARG A 185 3.92 0.44 13.81
N CYS A 186 2.75 0.84 14.26
CA CYS A 186 2.53 1.40 15.58
C CYS A 186 1.61 0.45 16.35
N PRO A 187 2.16 -0.41 17.23
CA PRO A 187 1.34 -1.19 18.15
C PRO A 187 0.72 -0.26 19.20
N GLY A 188 -0.53 -0.51 19.57
CA GLY A 188 -1.19 0.17 20.69
C GLY A 188 -2.55 0.78 20.34
N SER A 189 -3.17 1.44 21.32
CA SER A 189 -4.39 2.21 21.10
C SER A 189 -4.07 3.55 20.45
N ILE A 190 -4.99 4.05 19.62
CA ILE A 190 -4.89 5.42 19.08
C ILE A 190 -4.95 6.49 20.20
N ASN A 191 -5.54 6.14 21.34
CA ASN A 191 -5.66 7.03 22.50
C ASN A 191 -4.39 7.03 23.36
N ASP A 192 -3.43 6.13 23.08
CA ASP A 192 -2.12 6.13 23.73
C ASP A 192 -1.30 7.24 23.08
N GLY A 193 -1.63 8.49 23.42
CA GLY A 193 -0.96 9.66 22.88
C GLY A 193 0.55 9.55 23.09
N HIS A 194 1.32 9.61 22.00
CA HIS A 194 2.73 9.99 22.09
C HIS A 194 2.76 11.42 22.65
N HIS A 195 2.98 11.53 23.96
CA HIS A 195 3.45 12.75 24.59
C HIS A 195 4.93 12.95 24.25
N ASP A 196 5.25 13.15 22.98
CA ASP A 196 6.58 13.57 22.56
C ASP A 196 6.45 14.92 21.86
N GLY A 197 6.72 15.97 22.64
CA GLY A 197 6.99 17.32 22.19
C GLY A 197 8.49 17.58 22.06
#